data_AF-A0A2D3C747-F1
#
_entry.id   AF-A0A2D3C747-F1
#
_cell.length_a   1.000
_cell.length_b   1.000
_cell.length_c   1.000
_cell.angle_alpha   90.00
_cell.angle_beta   90.00
_cell.angle_gamma   90.00
#
_symmetry.space_group_name_H-M   'P 1'
#
loop_
_entity.id
_entity.type
_entity.pdbx_description
1 polymer ?
#
loop_
_entity_poly.entity_id
_entity_poly.type
_entity_poly.pdbx_seq_one_letter_code
_entity_poly.pdbx_strand_id
1 'polypeptide(L)'
;MFRFQKDQKIANIAGVKIGGNPGELPTALAGTIFYEGHDIVEDANEGLFDRKIAEDLLNSQRASSDETGNPCLVHIFGNTEQALSNYIDFVSEITDSPFLIDSPDPLARMAAAEYVSEIGLGDRAVYNSINMTIGEKECKVLKDSDIDSSIVLGFNAMDSGFKGRMQLLESGTSSMDKGLIDISLECGMCNILIDPGITPMGNGSGVSLRITLAAKAKWGLPVGSGIHNAPSSWEWLRDKKKHDPLVFKMCDIASAVMQQAAAGNFVLYGPIENAPYIFPVAAMSDIMIYESAEEFEIEPASSHPFNRLV
;
A
#
# COMPACT_ATOMS: atom_id res chain seq x y z
N MET A 1 23.43 -3.96 1.18
CA MET A 1 22.05 -4.44 0.94
C MET A 1 22.16 -5.89 0.48
N PHE A 2 21.09 -6.57 0.10
CA PHE A 2 21.18 -7.92 -0.49
C PHE A 2 20.49 -7.98 -1.84
N ARG A 3 21.00 -8.84 -2.72
CA ARG A 3 20.34 -9.26 -3.95
C ARG A 3 19.62 -10.57 -3.72
N PHE A 4 18.36 -10.65 -4.12
CA PHE A 4 17.60 -11.89 -4.00
C PHE A 4 18.04 -12.89 -5.08
N GLN A 5 18.15 -14.17 -4.71
CA GLN A 5 18.38 -15.23 -5.69
C GLN A 5 17.17 -15.43 -6.62
N LYS A 6 15.96 -15.20 -6.08
CA LYS A 6 14.72 -15.25 -6.84
C LYS A 6 14.60 -14.01 -7.71
N ASP A 7 14.29 -14.19 -8.99
CA ASP A 7 13.96 -13.08 -9.89
C ASP A 7 12.83 -12.24 -9.30
N GLN A 8 13.09 -10.95 -9.14
CA GLN A 8 12.12 -10.00 -8.59
C GLN A 8 11.24 -9.48 -9.73
N LYS A 9 9.93 -9.61 -9.55
CA LYS A 9 8.91 -9.11 -10.46
C LYS A 9 8.66 -7.63 -10.23
N ILE A 10 8.19 -6.96 -11.27
CA ILE A 10 7.76 -5.57 -11.25
C ILE A 10 6.31 -5.55 -11.73
N ALA A 11 5.40 -5.07 -10.88
CA ALA A 11 4.04 -4.73 -11.27
C ALA A 11 4.05 -3.37 -11.99
N ASN A 12 3.18 -3.20 -12.98
CA ASN A 12 2.99 -1.93 -13.69
C ASN A 12 1.52 -1.52 -13.59
N ILE A 13 1.26 -0.44 -12.87
CA ILE A 13 -0.09 0.05 -12.57
C ILE A 13 -0.19 1.44 -13.16
N ALA A 14 -0.89 1.58 -14.29
CA ALA A 14 -0.96 2.81 -15.08
C ALA A 14 0.38 3.55 -15.26
N GLY A 15 1.47 2.81 -15.54
CA GLY A 15 2.81 3.35 -15.76
C GLY A 15 3.69 3.44 -14.51
N VAL A 16 3.11 3.30 -13.31
CA VAL A 16 3.86 3.23 -12.06
C VAL A 16 4.39 1.82 -11.86
N LYS A 17 5.72 1.69 -11.82
CA LYS A 17 6.43 0.43 -11.61
C LYS A 17 6.69 0.21 -10.12
N ILE A 18 6.26 -0.94 -9.60
CA ILE A 18 6.45 -1.32 -8.18
C ILE A 18 7.04 -2.74 -8.13
N GLY A 19 8.17 -2.91 -7.46
CA GLY A 19 8.82 -4.22 -7.34
C GLY A 19 10.33 -4.15 -7.52
N GLY A 20 10.91 -5.22 -8.06
CA GLY A 20 12.35 -5.28 -8.35
C GLY A 20 13.22 -5.53 -7.12
N ASN A 21 14.52 -5.50 -7.36
CA ASN A 21 15.54 -5.61 -6.33
C ASN A 21 15.68 -4.32 -5.51
N PRO A 22 16.18 -4.39 -4.27
CA PRO A 22 16.52 -3.19 -3.51
C PRO A 22 17.49 -2.28 -4.30
N GLY A 23 17.12 -1.01 -4.47
CA GLY A 23 17.90 -0.01 -5.22
C GLY A 23 17.60 0.05 -6.73
N GLU A 24 16.77 -0.85 -7.26
CA GLU A 24 16.41 -0.86 -8.69
C GLU A 24 15.33 0.20 -9.00
N LEU A 25 14.25 0.20 -8.24
CA LEU A 25 13.16 1.16 -8.33
C LEU A 25 13.00 1.91 -7.00
N PRO A 26 12.67 3.21 -7.03
CA PRO A 26 12.23 3.90 -5.82
C PRO A 26 11.02 3.25 -5.18
N THR A 27 10.93 3.38 -3.86
CA THR A 27 9.78 2.93 -3.08
C THR A 27 8.53 3.71 -3.48
N ALA A 28 7.43 3.02 -3.77
CA ALA A 28 6.13 3.64 -4.02
C ALA A 28 5.42 4.02 -2.72
N LEU A 29 4.86 5.21 -2.64
CA LEU A 29 4.27 5.77 -1.42
C LEU A 29 2.78 6.05 -1.63
N ALA A 30 1.94 5.50 -0.77
CA ALA A 30 0.49 5.69 -0.85
C ALA A 30 -0.05 6.40 0.40
N GLY A 31 -0.54 7.63 0.21
CA GLY A 31 -1.18 8.40 1.26
C GLY A 31 -2.67 8.13 1.31
N THR A 32 -3.18 7.83 2.50
CA THR A 32 -4.59 7.59 2.75
C THR A 32 -5.35 8.91 2.84
N ILE A 33 -6.41 9.04 2.05
CA ILE A 33 -7.35 10.16 2.06
C ILE A 33 -8.77 9.63 2.34
N PHE A 34 -9.63 10.50 2.91
CA PHE A 34 -10.99 10.17 3.36
C PHE A 34 -11.10 9.06 4.41
N TYR A 35 -10.01 8.76 5.13
CA TYR A 35 -10.00 7.77 6.21
C TYR A 35 -10.95 8.12 7.35
N GLU A 36 -11.28 7.13 8.18
CA GLU A 36 -12.15 7.33 9.34
C GLU A 36 -11.61 8.40 10.29
N GLY A 37 -12.41 9.44 10.55
CA GLY A 37 -12.00 10.58 11.37
C GLY A 37 -11.10 11.59 10.67
N HIS A 38 -11.00 11.54 9.33
CA HIS A 38 -10.35 12.60 8.56
C HIS A 38 -11.18 13.89 8.62
N ASP A 39 -10.59 14.95 9.18
CA ASP A 39 -11.26 16.22 9.46
C ASP A 39 -11.86 16.94 8.23
N ILE A 40 -11.50 16.53 7.00
CA ILE A 40 -12.05 17.09 5.76
C ILE A 40 -13.38 16.46 5.35
N VAL A 41 -13.75 15.31 5.92
CA VAL A 41 -14.96 14.57 5.57
C VAL A 41 -16.14 15.08 6.40
N GLU A 42 -17.15 15.64 5.72
CA GLU A 42 -18.36 16.18 6.32
C GLU A 42 -19.42 15.08 6.53
N ASP A 43 -19.57 14.17 5.56
CA ASP A 43 -20.43 12.99 5.65
C ASP A 43 -19.75 11.79 4.97
N ALA A 44 -19.35 10.82 5.79
CA ALA A 44 -18.63 9.63 5.32
C ALA A 44 -19.52 8.60 4.60
N ASN A 45 -20.84 8.67 4.73
CA ASN A 45 -21.77 7.77 4.05
C ASN A 45 -22.13 8.28 2.66
N GLU A 46 -22.30 9.60 2.54
CA GLU A 46 -22.63 10.27 1.28
C GLU A 46 -21.38 10.69 0.49
N GLY A 47 -20.20 10.62 1.08
CA GLY A 47 -18.96 11.06 0.45
C GLY A 47 -18.88 12.57 0.28
N LEU A 48 -19.35 13.32 1.28
CA LEU A 48 -19.26 14.79 1.31
C LEU A 48 -18.00 15.21 2.06
N PHE A 49 -17.23 16.13 1.47
CA PHE A 49 -15.94 16.57 2.00
C PHE A 49 -15.56 17.95 1.47
N ASP A 50 -14.62 18.61 2.16
CA ASP A 50 -14.00 19.84 1.69
C ASP A 50 -13.10 19.54 0.47
N ARG A 51 -13.66 19.77 -0.72
CA ARG A 51 -12.95 19.57 -1.99
C ARG A 51 -11.67 20.39 -2.10
N LYS A 52 -11.62 21.60 -1.52
CA LYS A 52 -10.45 22.46 -1.65
C LYS A 52 -9.29 21.93 -0.82
N ILE A 53 -9.55 21.52 0.43
CA ILE A 53 -8.53 20.91 1.28
C ILE A 53 -8.08 19.58 0.69
N ALA A 54 -9.01 18.75 0.20
CA ALA A 54 -8.67 17.47 -0.44
C ALA A 54 -7.75 17.66 -1.67
N GLU A 55 -8.04 18.65 -2.51
CA GLU A 55 -7.22 19.00 -3.68
C GLU A 55 -5.81 19.43 -3.25
N ASP A 56 -5.70 20.27 -2.21
CA ASP A 56 -4.42 20.74 -1.70
C ASP A 56 -3.58 19.57 -1.13
N LEU A 57 -4.20 18.57 -0.50
CA LEU A 57 -3.52 17.36 -0.02
C LEU A 57 -3.00 16.48 -1.17
N LEU A 58 -3.82 16.25 -2.20
CA LEU A 58 -3.41 15.49 -3.39
C LEU A 58 -2.26 16.18 -4.13
N ASN A 59 -2.35 17.51 -4.31
CA ASN A 59 -1.31 18.31 -4.92
C ASN A 59 -0.02 18.31 -4.10
N SER A 60 -0.11 18.36 -2.77
CA SER A 60 1.03 18.27 -1.87
C SER A 60 1.77 16.93 -2.00
N GLN A 61 1.04 15.81 -2.03
CA GLN A 61 1.62 14.48 -2.27
C GLN A 61 2.31 14.41 -3.64
N ARG A 62 1.64 14.91 -4.69
CA ARG A 62 2.20 14.92 -6.04
C ARG A 62 3.46 15.78 -6.13
N ALA A 63 3.46 16.96 -5.53
CA ALA A 63 4.64 17.82 -5.49
C ALA A 63 5.83 17.13 -4.79
N SER A 64 5.57 16.43 -3.68
CA SER A 64 6.59 15.63 -2.99
C SER A 64 7.11 14.46 -3.84
N SER A 65 6.21 13.78 -4.58
CA SER A 65 6.58 12.73 -5.54
C SER A 65 7.46 13.27 -6.67
N ASP A 66 7.10 14.40 -7.25
CA ASP A 66 7.84 15.05 -8.33
C ASP A 66 9.22 15.52 -7.84
N GLU A 67 9.31 16.05 -6.62
CA GLU A 67 10.56 16.48 -6.00
C GLU A 67 11.50 15.31 -5.75
N THR A 68 11.04 14.23 -5.11
CA THR A 68 11.94 13.17 -4.67
C THR A 68 12.15 12.06 -5.69
N GLY A 69 11.22 11.87 -6.63
CA GLY A 69 11.24 10.76 -7.58
C GLY A 69 10.63 9.45 -7.07
N ASN A 70 10.17 9.42 -5.83
CA ASN A 70 9.35 8.33 -5.31
C ASN A 70 7.96 8.39 -5.96
N PRO A 71 7.47 7.36 -6.66
CA PRO A 71 6.14 7.40 -7.24
C PRO A 71 5.07 7.38 -6.14
N CYS A 72 3.97 8.10 -6.38
CA CYS A 72 2.84 8.14 -5.46
C CYS A 72 1.61 7.40 -5.98
N LEU A 73 0.86 6.82 -5.04
CA LEU A 73 -0.49 6.31 -5.24
C LEU A 73 -1.43 7.04 -4.27
N VAL A 74 -2.72 7.13 -4.61
CA VAL A 74 -3.73 7.66 -3.70
C VAL A 74 -4.44 6.50 -3.03
N HIS A 75 -4.39 6.40 -1.70
CA HIS A 75 -5.11 5.36 -0.98
C HIS A 75 -6.49 5.89 -0.56
N ILE A 76 -7.52 5.57 -1.36
CA ILE A 76 -8.89 6.04 -1.13
C ILE A 76 -9.56 5.09 -0.13
N PHE A 77 -10.01 5.63 1.00
CA PHE A 77 -10.80 4.90 1.99
C PHE A 77 -12.28 5.34 1.93
N GLY A 78 -13.21 4.40 2.00
CA GLY A 78 -14.63 4.69 2.10
C GLY A 78 -15.43 3.52 2.66
N ASN A 79 -16.57 3.80 3.29
CA ASN A 79 -17.41 2.77 3.94
C ASN A 79 -18.66 2.38 3.14
N THR A 80 -19.02 3.16 2.12
CA THR A 80 -20.21 2.95 1.31
C THR A 80 -19.87 3.03 -0.17
N GLU A 81 -20.70 2.41 -1.01
CA GLU A 81 -20.64 2.53 -2.47
C GLU A 81 -20.68 4.02 -2.90
N GLN A 82 -21.68 4.77 -2.41
CA GLN A 82 -21.87 6.17 -2.75
C GLN A 82 -20.65 7.03 -2.41
N ALA A 83 -20.04 6.83 -1.24
CA ALA A 83 -18.86 7.58 -0.83
C ALA A 83 -17.66 7.24 -1.70
N LEU A 84 -17.41 5.95 -1.96
CA LEU A 84 -16.29 5.52 -2.81
C LEU A 84 -16.41 6.08 -4.23
N SER A 85 -17.59 6.03 -4.85
CA SER A 85 -17.79 6.62 -6.19
C SER A 85 -17.49 8.11 -6.19
N ASN A 86 -18.01 8.87 -5.22
CA ASN A 86 -17.76 10.32 -5.11
C ASN A 86 -16.27 10.65 -4.88
N TYR A 87 -15.58 9.85 -4.06
CA TYR A 87 -14.15 10.03 -3.81
C TYR A 87 -13.31 9.67 -5.03
N ILE A 88 -13.64 8.59 -5.74
CA ILE A 88 -12.94 8.16 -6.97
C ILE A 88 -13.09 9.22 -8.05
N ASP A 89 -14.30 9.72 -8.29
CA ASP A 89 -14.57 10.80 -9.26
C ASP A 89 -13.66 11.99 -8.98
N PHE A 90 -13.69 12.49 -7.74
CA PHE A 90 -12.87 13.63 -7.35
C PHE A 90 -11.37 13.36 -7.49
N VAL A 91 -10.86 12.23 -7.01
CA VAL A 91 -9.43 11.92 -7.11
C VAL A 91 -8.99 11.84 -8.57
N SER A 92 -9.83 11.26 -9.43
CA SER A 92 -9.54 11.12 -10.87
C SER A 92 -9.56 12.45 -11.63
N GLU A 93 -10.32 13.46 -11.14
CA GLU A 93 -10.30 14.82 -11.69
C GLU A 93 -9.00 15.58 -11.37
N ILE A 94 -8.37 15.28 -10.23
CA ILE A 94 -7.21 16.04 -9.72
C ILE A 94 -5.87 15.41 -10.12
N THR A 95 -5.79 14.09 -10.20
CA THR A 95 -4.54 13.38 -10.50
C THR A 95 -4.73 12.15 -11.37
N ASP A 96 -3.72 11.85 -12.19
CA ASP A 96 -3.62 10.63 -13.00
C ASP A 96 -2.94 9.48 -12.25
N SER A 97 -2.45 9.71 -11.02
CA SER A 97 -1.84 8.67 -10.19
C SER A 97 -2.76 7.44 -10.06
N PRO A 98 -2.19 6.23 -9.98
CA PRO A 98 -2.95 5.06 -9.57
C PRO A 98 -3.52 5.25 -8.17
N PHE A 99 -4.59 4.54 -7.86
CA PHE A 99 -5.26 4.64 -6.58
C PHE A 99 -5.68 3.28 -6.03
N LEU A 100 -5.66 3.15 -4.70
CA LEU A 100 -6.19 1.98 -4.01
C LEU A 100 -7.65 2.22 -3.64
N ILE A 101 -8.50 1.23 -3.89
CA ILE A 101 -9.90 1.19 -3.41
C ILE A 101 -9.91 0.40 -2.11
N ASP A 102 -10.11 1.07 -0.97
CA ASP A 102 -10.14 0.45 0.35
C ASP A 102 -11.46 0.68 1.07
N SER A 103 -11.98 -0.39 1.64
CA SER A 103 -13.14 -0.37 2.52
C SER A 103 -13.10 -1.60 3.42
N PRO A 104 -13.57 -1.51 4.67
CA PRO A 104 -13.84 -2.72 5.45
C PRO A 104 -15.01 -3.54 4.88
N ASP A 105 -15.93 -2.91 4.14
CA ASP A 105 -17.12 -3.58 3.58
C ASP A 105 -16.83 -4.19 2.19
N PRO A 106 -16.88 -5.52 2.02
CA PRO A 106 -16.74 -6.14 0.70
C PRO A 106 -17.79 -5.68 -0.31
N LEU A 107 -18.99 -5.30 0.11
CA LEU A 107 -20.02 -4.81 -0.82
C LEU A 107 -19.61 -3.48 -1.44
N ALA A 108 -19.13 -2.54 -0.61
CA ALA A 108 -18.63 -1.25 -1.08
C ALA A 108 -17.43 -1.42 -2.03
N ARG A 109 -16.48 -2.31 -1.71
CA ARG A 109 -15.33 -2.58 -2.60
C ARG A 109 -15.75 -3.19 -3.94
N MET A 110 -16.67 -4.17 -3.94
CA MET A 110 -17.18 -4.77 -5.16
C MET A 110 -17.88 -3.74 -6.05
N ALA A 111 -18.74 -2.90 -5.47
CA ALA A 111 -19.45 -1.86 -6.22
C ALA A 111 -18.47 -0.84 -6.81
N ALA A 112 -17.44 -0.44 -6.05
CA ALA A 112 -16.38 0.42 -6.56
C ALA A 112 -15.56 -0.25 -7.68
N ALA A 113 -15.34 -1.57 -7.64
CA ALA A 113 -14.66 -2.31 -8.71
C ALA A 113 -15.46 -2.35 -10.02
N GLU A 114 -16.78 -2.55 -9.92
CA GLU A 114 -17.69 -2.43 -11.07
C GLU A 114 -17.66 -0.99 -11.60
N TYR A 115 -17.81 0.00 -10.71
CA TYR A 115 -17.85 1.41 -11.05
C TYR A 115 -16.60 1.91 -11.79
N VAL A 116 -15.39 1.61 -11.31
CA VAL A 116 -14.16 2.03 -12.02
C VAL A 116 -14.02 1.40 -13.40
N SER A 117 -14.61 0.22 -13.62
CA SER A 117 -14.65 -0.40 -14.95
C SER A 117 -15.60 0.38 -15.85
N GLU A 118 -16.79 0.74 -15.35
CA GLU A 118 -17.79 1.52 -16.10
C GLU A 118 -17.26 2.89 -16.54
N ILE A 119 -16.50 3.57 -15.69
CA ILE A 119 -15.94 4.90 -16.00
C ILE A 119 -14.54 4.84 -16.65
N GLY A 120 -14.02 3.65 -16.94
CA GLY A 120 -12.77 3.46 -17.67
C GLY A 120 -11.50 3.79 -16.89
N LEU A 121 -11.51 3.54 -15.57
CA LEU A 121 -10.39 3.73 -14.64
C LEU A 121 -9.84 2.40 -14.06
N GLY A 122 -10.29 1.25 -14.54
CA GLY A 122 -9.90 -0.07 -14.00
C GLY A 122 -8.39 -0.32 -13.99
N ASP A 123 -7.65 0.16 -15.00
CA ASP A 123 -6.20 0.02 -15.14
C ASP A 123 -5.39 0.87 -14.13
N ARG A 124 -6.01 1.89 -13.54
CA ARG A 124 -5.44 2.75 -12.50
C ARG A 124 -5.78 2.26 -11.09
N ALA A 125 -6.80 1.42 -10.96
CA ALA A 125 -7.31 0.99 -9.68
C ALA A 125 -6.54 -0.23 -9.13
N VAL A 126 -6.27 -0.21 -7.84
CA VAL A 126 -5.72 -1.34 -7.09
C VAL A 126 -6.75 -1.77 -6.05
N TYR A 127 -7.24 -3.00 -6.15
CA TYR A 127 -8.22 -3.52 -5.21
C TYR A 127 -7.56 -3.81 -3.85
N ASN A 128 -7.99 -3.14 -2.79
CA ASN A 128 -7.50 -3.35 -1.42
C ASN A 128 -8.62 -3.89 -0.52
N SER A 129 -8.68 -5.20 -0.23
CA SER A 129 -7.72 -6.26 -0.56
C SER A 129 -8.40 -7.60 -0.84
N ILE A 130 -7.68 -8.47 -1.55
CA ILE A 130 -7.93 -9.91 -1.50
C ILE A 130 -7.34 -10.43 -0.19
N ASN A 131 -8.19 -10.94 0.69
CA ASN A 131 -7.83 -11.33 2.05
C ASN A 131 -8.59 -12.59 2.50
N MET A 132 -8.44 -12.99 3.75
CA MET A 132 -9.00 -14.25 4.25
C MET A 132 -10.54 -14.36 4.22
N THR A 133 -11.26 -13.26 3.99
CA THR A 133 -12.73 -13.25 3.90
C THR A 133 -13.25 -13.25 2.45
N ILE A 134 -12.35 -13.30 1.45
CA ILE A 134 -12.72 -13.31 0.04
C ILE A 134 -13.69 -14.46 -0.26
N GLY A 135 -14.82 -14.14 -0.90
CA GLY A 135 -15.84 -15.11 -1.29
C GLY A 135 -15.96 -15.27 -2.80
N GLU A 136 -16.69 -16.29 -3.25
CA GLU A 136 -16.92 -16.55 -4.68
C GLU A 136 -17.56 -15.36 -5.41
N LYS A 137 -18.50 -14.66 -4.75
CA LYS A 137 -19.15 -13.47 -5.33
C LYS A 137 -18.13 -12.36 -5.60
N GLU A 138 -17.31 -12.03 -4.61
CA GLU A 138 -16.29 -10.97 -4.72
C GLU A 138 -15.24 -11.34 -5.76
N CYS A 139 -14.79 -12.60 -5.78
CA CYS A 139 -13.87 -13.08 -6.81
C CYS A 139 -14.48 -13.02 -8.23
N LYS A 140 -15.78 -13.26 -8.37
CA LYS A 140 -16.46 -13.15 -9.66
C LYS A 140 -16.54 -11.69 -10.12
N VAL A 141 -16.89 -10.76 -9.24
CA VAL A 141 -16.90 -9.32 -9.57
C VAL A 141 -15.53 -8.87 -10.06
N LEU A 142 -14.46 -9.30 -9.39
CA LEU A 142 -13.09 -8.97 -9.80
C LEU A 142 -12.69 -9.58 -11.15
N LYS A 143 -13.18 -10.76 -11.50
CA LYS A 143 -12.95 -11.36 -12.84
C LYS A 143 -13.67 -10.61 -13.95
N ASP A 144 -14.85 -10.09 -13.63
CA ASP A 144 -15.73 -9.43 -14.58
C ASP A 144 -15.40 -7.92 -14.69
N SER A 145 -14.55 -7.38 -13.81
CA SER A 145 -14.08 -5.99 -13.83
C SER A 145 -12.81 -5.81 -14.65
N ASP A 146 -12.50 -4.55 -15.00
CA ASP A 146 -11.27 -4.17 -15.72
C ASP A 146 -10.07 -3.96 -14.78
N ILE A 147 -10.20 -4.27 -13.48
CA ILE A 147 -9.11 -4.19 -12.51
C ILE A 147 -8.19 -5.39 -12.67
N ASP A 148 -6.89 -5.15 -12.85
CA ASP A 148 -5.88 -6.21 -12.93
C ASP A 148 -4.90 -6.23 -11.75
N SER A 149 -5.08 -5.31 -10.79
CA SER A 149 -4.14 -5.02 -9.71
C SER A 149 -4.78 -5.18 -8.34
N SER A 150 -4.10 -5.85 -7.39
CA SER A 150 -4.62 -6.00 -6.02
C SER A 150 -3.53 -6.01 -4.96
N ILE A 151 -3.92 -5.52 -3.77
CA ILE A 151 -3.25 -5.88 -2.52
C ILE A 151 -3.75 -7.26 -2.10
N VAL A 152 -2.80 -8.17 -1.83
CA VAL A 152 -3.05 -9.47 -1.22
C VAL A 152 -2.63 -9.42 0.24
N LEU A 153 -3.60 -9.35 1.14
CA LEU A 153 -3.40 -9.11 2.56
C LEU A 153 -3.25 -10.42 3.34
N GLY A 154 -2.01 -10.72 3.74
CA GLY A 154 -1.62 -11.89 4.53
C GLY A 154 -1.93 -11.79 6.03
N PHE A 155 -2.92 -11.00 6.44
CA PHE A 155 -3.34 -10.92 7.83
C PHE A 155 -4.09 -12.21 8.23
N ASN A 156 -3.56 -12.94 9.21
CA ASN A 156 -4.16 -14.16 9.72
C ASN A 156 -4.55 -13.98 11.19
N ALA A 157 -5.86 -13.84 11.44
CA ALA A 157 -6.40 -13.67 12.78
C ALA A 157 -6.24 -14.92 13.68
N MET A 158 -6.11 -16.10 13.09
CA MET A 158 -6.02 -17.38 13.80
C MET A 158 -4.58 -17.74 14.18
N ASP A 159 -3.61 -17.38 13.33
CA ASP A 159 -2.17 -17.51 13.60
C ASP A 159 -1.43 -16.30 13.03
N SER A 160 -1.23 -15.30 13.88
CA SER A 160 -0.53 -14.07 13.54
C SER A 160 1.00 -14.24 13.45
N GLY A 161 1.53 -15.45 13.64
CA GLY A 161 2.94 -15.76 13.51
C GLY A 161 3.41 -15.85 12.06
N PHE A 162 4.74 -15.95 11.88
CA PHE A 162 5.36 -16.04 10.56
C PHE A 162 4.82 -17.21 9.74
N LYS A 163 4.69 -18.39 10.36
CA LYS A 163 4.23 -19.61 9.67
C LYS A 163 2.78 -19.48 9.21
N GLY A 164 1.87 -19.06 10.09
CA GLY A 164 0.45 -18.91 9.76
C GLY A 164 0.18 -17.92 8.63
N ARG A 165 0.92 -16.80 8.58
CA ARG A 165 0.77 -15.82 7.49
C ARG A 165 1.40 -16.28 6.19
N MET A 166 2.58 -16.89 6.22
CA MET A 166 3.19 -17.49 5.01
C MET A 166 2.31 -18.61 4.45
N GLN A 167 1.71 -19.45 5.32
CA GLN A 167 0.80 -20.52 4.93
C GLN A 167 -0.49 -19.96 4.30
N LEU A 168 -1.09 -18.93 4.90
CA LEU A 168 -2.27 -18.26 4.35
C LEU A 168 -2.00 -17.72 2.93
N LEU A 169 -0.84 -17.12 2.70
CA LEU A 169 -0.45 -16.62 1.38
C LEU A 169 -0.17 -17.75 0.38
N GLU A 170 0.47 -18.84 0.81
CA GLU A 170 0.97 -19.93 -0.06
C GLU A 170 -0.07 -21.00 -0.38
N SER A 171 -0.72 -21.55 0.64
CA SER A 171 -1.48 -22.80 0.53
C SER A 171 -2.86 -22.74 1.18
N GLY A 172 -3.20 -21.63 1.83
CA GLY A 172 -4.46 -21.45 2.54
C GLY A 172 -4.41 -21.95 3.97
N THR A 173 -5.57 -22.00 4.62
CA THR A 173 -5.74 -22.36 6.04
C THR A 173 -6.74 -23.50 6.17
N SER A 174 -7.06 -23.91 7.41
CA SER A 174 -8.12 -24.92 7.64
C SER A 174 -9.50 -24.51 7.12
N SER A 175 -9.73 -23.22 6.89
CA SER A 175 -10.99 -22.67 6.36
C SER A 175 -10.89 -22.19 4.92
N MET A 176 -9.75 -22.40 4.25
CA MET A 176 -9.48 -21.91 2.90
C MET A 176 -8.54 -22.86 2.17
N ASP A 177 -9.05 -23.52 1.13
CA ASP A 177 -8.33 -24.63 0.45
C ASP A 177 -7.15 -24.18 -0.41
N LYS A 178 -6.98 -22.88 -0.66
CA LYS A 178 -5.93 -22.30 -1.51
C LYS A 178 -5.28 -21.09 -0.85
N GLY A 179 -4.03 -20.82 -1.23
CA GLY A 179 -3.33 -19.61 -0.80
C GLY A 179 -3.97 -18.36 -1.41
N LEU A 180 -3.87 -17.24 -0.71
CA LEU A 180 -4.38 -15.96 -1.22
C LEU A 180 -3.72 -15.52 -2.53
N ILE A 181 -2.47 -15.94 -2.78
CA ILE A 181 -1.79 -15.66 -4.06
C ILE A 181 -2.50 -16.40 -5.20
N ASP A 182 -2.80 -17.69 -5.03
CA ASP A 182 -3.51 -18.46 -6.06
C ASP A 182 -4.94 -17.95 -6.25
N ILE A 183 -5.62 -17.59 -5.16
CA ILE A 183 -6.95 -16.98 -5.23
C ILE A 183 -6.89 -15.65 -6.00
N SER A 184 -5.88 -14.82 -5.79
CA SER A 184 -5.75 -13.55 -6.52
C SER A 184 -5.61 -13.73 -8.03
N LEU A 185 -4.81 -14.72 -8.46
CA LEU A 185 -4.68 -15.10 -9.87
C LEU A 185 -6.02 -15.63 -10.42
N GLU A 186 -6.72 -16.45 -9.62
CA GLU A 186 -8.03 -16.94 -9.99
C GLU A 186 -9.01 -15.79 -10.16
N CYS A 187 -8.99 -14.75 -9.32
CA CYS A 187 -9.87 -13.59 -9.44
C CYS A 187 -9.48 -12.62 -10.58
N GLY A 188 -8.54 -12.98 -11.45
CA GLY A 188 -8.18 -12.19 -12.64
C GLY A 188 -7.01 -11.23 -12.44
N MET A 189 -6.39 -11.20 -11.26
CA MET A 189 -5.32 -10.24 -10.96
C MET A 189 -4.00 -10.65 -11.63
N CYS A 190 -3.36 -9.69 -12.30
CA CYS A 190 -2.04 -9.82 -12.91
C CYS A 190 -0.96 -9.18 -12.03
N ASN A 191 -1.26 -8.01 -11.47
CA ASN A 191 -0.38 -7.22 -10.62
C ASN A 191 -0.67 -7.50 -9.15
N ILE A 192 0.06 -8.45 -8.56
CA ILE A 192 -0.10 -8.87 -7.16
C ILE A 192 0.89 -8.12 -6.27
N LEU A 193 0.38 -7.33 -5.33
CA LEU A 193 1.14 -6.62 -4.32
C LEU A 193 0.89 -7.26 -2.95
N ILE A 194 1.89 -7.84 -2.31
CA ILE A 194 1.69 -8.50 -1.00
C ILE A 194 1.74 -7.46 0.12
N ASP A 195 0.73 -7.46 1.00
CA ASP A 195 0.80 -6.85 2.33
C ASP A 195 0.85 -7.95 3.40
N PRO A 196 1.94 -8.08 4.18
CA PRO A 196 2.05 -9.07 5.27
C PRO A 196 1.02 -8.95 6.42
N GLY A 197 0.22 -7.89 6.44
CA GLY A 197 -0.73 -7.57 7.50
C GLY A 197 -0.03 -7.05 8.74
N ILE A 198 0.02 -5.74 8.95
CA ILE A 198 0.65 -5.15 10.14
C ILE A 198 -0.23 -5.38 11.36
N THR A 199 0.35 -5.98 12.40
CA THR A 199 -0.30 -6.09 13.71
C THR A 199 0.18 -4.99 14.66
N PRO A 200 -0.58 -4.70 15.73
CA PRO A 200 -0.16 -3.71 16.73
C PRO A 200 1.21 -4.00 17.34
N MET A 201 1.88 -2.94 17.80
CA MET A 201 3.16 -3.05 18.51
C MET A 201 3.04 -4.00 19.71
N GLY A 202 3.97 -4.95 19.81
CA GLY A 202 3.95 -6.03 20.80
C GLY A 202 3.19 -7.29 20.37
N ASN A 203 2.38 -7.22 19.30
CA ASN A 203 1.55 -8.32 18.79
C ASN A 203 2.04 -8.86 17.44
N GLY A 204 3.35 -8.76 17.18
CA GLY A 204 3.96 -9.30 15.97
C GLY A 204 4.18 -8.31 14.82
N SER A 205 4.19 -6.99 15.09
CA SER A 205 4.54 -5.98 14.07
C SER A 205 5.88 -6.26 13.37
N GLY A 206 6.91 -6.66 14.15
CA GLY A 206 8.21 -7.07 13.60
C GLY A 206 8.18 -8.36 12.77
N VAL A 207 7.17 -9.23 12.96
CA VAL A 207 6.97 -10.43 12.13
C VAL A 207 6.60 -10.04 10.72
N SER A 208 5.82 -8.97 10.54
CA SER A 208 5.44 -8.46 9.22
C SER A 208 6.66 -8.05 8.39
N LEU A 209 7.62 -7.34 9.00
CA LEU A 209 8.87 -6.97 8.32
C LEU A 209 9.68 -8.21 7.89
N ARG A 210 9.71 -9.26 8.72
CA ARG A 210 10.34 -10.53 8.35
C ARG A 210 9.61 -11.22 7.19
N ILE A 211 8.29 -11.14 7.14
CA ILE A 211 7.49 -11.68 6.03
C ILE A 211 7.77 -10.90 4.75
N THR A 212 7.96 -9.58 4.80
CA THR A 212 8.39 -8.78 3.63
C THR A 212 9.61 -9.41 2.95
N LEU A 213 10.67 -9.66 3.72
CA LEU A 213 11.89 -10.31 3.21
C LEU A 213 11.63 -11.72 2.67
N ALA A 214 10.87 -12.53 3.42
CA ALA A 214 10.61 -13.91 3.05
C ALA A 214 9.76 -14.03 1.78
N ALA A 215 8.74 -13.17 1.63
CA ALA A 215 7.86 -13.13 0.48
C ALA A 215 8.63 -12.74 -0.80
N LYS A 216 9.50 -11.73 -0.72
CA LYS A 216 10.40 -11.37 -1.83
C LYS A 216 11.36 -12.49 -2.18
N ALA A 217 11.99 -13.12 -1.18
CA ALA A 217 12.92 -14.22 -1.40
C ALA A 217 12.25 -15.46 -2.02
N LYS A 218 10.99 -15.73 -1.67
CA LYS A 218 10.27 -16.92 -2.10
C LYS A 218 9.57 -16.73 -3.46
N TRP A 219 8.81 -15.64 -3.60
CA TRP A 219 7.94 -15.43 -4.75
C TRP A 219 8.44 -14.38 -5.73
N GLY A 220 9.31 -13.48 -5.28
CA GLY A 220 9.77 -12.33 -6.08
C GLY A 220 8.68 -11.30 -6.35
N LEU A 221 7.50 -11.42 -5.72
CA LEU A 221 6.42 -10.45 -5.88
C LEU A 221 6.77 -9.13 -5.16
N PRO A 222 6.23 -7.99 -5.61
CA PRO A 222 6.31 -6.74 -4.87
C PRO A 222 5.67 -6.89 -3.48
N VAL A 223 6.33 -6.37 -2.45
CA VAL A 223 5.84 -6.47 -1.07
C VAL A 223 5.93 -5.11 -0.39
N GLY A 224 4.91 -4.74 0.35
CA GLY A 224 4.81 -3.48 1.06
C GLY A 224 3.90 -3.63 2.25
N SER A 225 3.61 -2.55 2.97
CA SER A 225 2.62 -2.64 4.03
C SER A 225 2.06 -1.29 4.47
N GLY A 226 0.89 -1.33 5.11
CA GLY A 226 0.39 -0.27 5.99
C GLY A 226 1.17 -0.14 7.30
N ILE A 227 2.49 0.09 7.23
CA ILE A 227 3.40 0.05 8.38
C ILE A 227 3.06 1.08 9.47
N HIS A 228 2.43 2.19 9.10
CA HIS A 228 1.91 3.22 10.01
C HIS A 228 0.92 2.66 11.05
N ASN A 229 0.25 1.53 10.75
CA ASN A 229 -0.68 0.87 11.68
C ASN A 229 0.02 0.33 12.94
N ALA A 230 1.32 0.02 12.89
CA ALA A 230 2.06 -0.42 14.06
C ALA A 230 2.21 0.72 15.10
N PRO A 231 2.85 1.86 14.79
CA PRO A 231 2.97 2.95 15.75
C PRO A 231 1.61 3.57 16.11
N SER A 232 0.66 3.71 15.17
CA SER A 232 -0.64 4.32 15.47
C SER A 232 -1.45 3.53 16.49
N SER A 233 -1.35 2.20 16.47
CA SER A 233 -2.00 1.29 17.42
C SER A 233 -1.18 1.04 18.70
N TRP A 234 -0.02 1.68 18.88
CA TRP A 234 0.79 1.54 20.09
C TRP A 234 0.25 2.38 21.24
N GLU A 235 -0.33 1.74 22.26
CA GLU A 235 -0.96 2.40 23.42
C GLU A 235 -0.07 3.44 24.10
N TRP A 236 1.18 3.08 24.38
CA TRP A 236 2.15 3.98 25.02
C TRP A 236 2.40 5.23 24.16
N LEU A 237 2.53 5.07 22.85
CA LEU A 237 2.76 6.18 21.94
C LEU A 237 1.52 7.07 21.79
N ARG A 238 0.33 6.48 21.76
CA ARG A 238 -0.95 7.25 21.77
C ARG A 238 -1.10 8.08 23.05
N ASP A 239 -0.69 7.55 24.19
CA ASP A 239 -0.70 8.32 25.43
C ASP A 239 0.31 9.47 25.37
N LYS A 240 1.52 9.21 24.86
CA LYS A 240 2.54 10.25 24.63
C LYS A 240 2.09 11.35 23.68
N LYS A 241 1.34 11.01 22.62
CA LYS A 241 0.78 11.98 21.65
C LYS A 241 0.00 13.12 22.33
N LYS A 242 -0.68 12.85 23.45
CA LYS A 242 -1.46 13.86 24.19
C LYS A 242 -0.59 14.97 24.79
N HIS A 243 0.69 14.68 25.03
CA HIS A 243 1.65 15.60 25.64
C HIS A 243 2.64 16.15 24.62
N ASP A 244 3.06 15.32 23.68
CA ASP A 244 3.99 15.68 22.61
C ASP A 244 3.57 14.99 21.30
N PRO A 245 2.75 15.67 20.46
CA PRO A 245 2.33 15.14 19.17
C PRO A 245 3.50 14.87 18.20
N LEU A 246 4.63 15.56 18.36
CA LEU A 246 5.79 15.38 17.50
C LEU A 246 6.40 13.98 17.68
N VAL A 247 6.46 13.47 18.92
CA VAL A 247 6.96 12.11 19.19
C VAL A 247 6.15 11.05 18.45
N PHE A 248 4.82 11.17 18.44
CA PHE A 248 3.95 10.28 17.68
C PHE A 248 4.26 10.36 16.18
N LYS A 249 4.30 11.58 15.64
CA LYS A 249 4.56 11.82 14.22
C LYS A 249 5.92 11.27 13.78
N MET A 250 6.96 11.44 14.59
CA MET A 250 8.30 10.92 14.29
C MET A 250 8.33 9.39 14.24
N CYS A 251 7.70 8.70 15.19
CA CYS A 251 7.61 7.24 15.16
C CYS A 251 6.79 6.72 13.97
N ASP A 252 5.73 7.44 13.61
CA ASP A 252 4.88 7.11 12.48
C ASP A 252 5.66 7.20 11.16
N ILE A 253 6.30 8.36 10.89
CA ILE A 253 7.15 8.58 9.71
C ILE A 253 8.32 7.59 9.66
N ALA A 254 9.00 7.36 10.80
CA ALA A 254 10.15 6.45 10.85
C ALA A 254 9.77 4.99 10.53
N SER A 255 8.51 4.61 10.72
CA SER A 255 8.05 3.26 10.40
C SER A 255 8.11 2.95 8.90
N ALA A 256 7.96 3.95 8.02
CA ALA A 256 8.13 3.81 6.58
C ALA A 256 9.52 3.27 6.21
N VAL A 257 10.57 3.81 6.84
CA VAL A 257 11.96 3.38 6.63
C VAL A 257 12.18 1.95 7.09
N MET A 258 11.46 1.48 8.12
CA MET A 258 11.57 0.08 8.55
C MET A 258 11.06 -0.88 7.48
N GLN A 259 10.00 -0.52 6.76
CA GLN A 259 9.49 -1.30 5.64
C GLN A 259 10.49 -1.31 4.47
N GLN A 260 11.10 -0.17 4.14
CA GLN A 260 12.14 -0.07 3.10
C GLN A 260 13.40 -0.88 3.47
N ALA A 261 13.86 -0.78 4.72
CA ALA A 261 15.00 -1.55 5.23
C ALA A 261 14.75 -3.06 5.23
N ALA A 262 13.49 -3.49 5.29
CA ALA A 262 13.05 -4.87 5.08
C ALA A 262 12.89 -5.25 3.59
N ALA A 263 13.47 -4.45 2.68
CA ALA A 263 13.36 -4.56 1.23
C ALA A 263 11.94 -4.39 0.66
N GLY A 264 11.04 -3.71 1.39
CA GLY A 264 9.72 -3.36 0.87
C GLY A 264 9.79 -2.46 -0.36
N ASN A 265 8.86 -2.66 -1.29
CA ASN A 265 8.74 -1.93 -2.55
C ASN A 265 7.68 -0.81 -2.50
N PHE A 266 6.73 -0.89 -1.57
CA PHE A 266 5.74 0.16 -1.35
C PHE A 266 5.42 0.34 0.14
N VAL A 267 4.91 1.51 0.49
CA VAL A 267 4.48 1.88 1.84
C VAL A 267 3.11 2.56 1.77
N LEU A 268 2.10 1.98 2.44
CA LEU A 268 0.85 2.68 2.74
C LEU A 268 1.10 3.48 4.03
N TYR A 269 1.39 4.76 3.88
CA TYR A 269 2.01 5.53 4.94
C TYR A 269 1.02 6.20 5.90
N GLY A 270 -0.27 5.94 5.71
CA GLY A 270 -1.34 6.50 6.53
C GLY A 270 -1.74 7.88 6.04
N PRO A 271 -2.11 8.80 6.95
CA PRO A 271 -2.67 10.11 6.59
C PRO A 271 -1.86 10.85 5.53
N ILE A 272 -2.51 11.23 4.43
CA ILE A 272 -1.89 11.92 3.28
C ILE A 272 -1.17 13.22 3.67
N GLU A 273 -1.56 13.87 4.77
CA GLU A 273 -0.94 15.04 5.38
C GLU A 273 0.54 14.83 5.74
N ASN A 274 0.95 13.57 5.90
CA ASN A 274 2.33 13.23 6.17
C ASN A 274 3.23 13.25 4.91
N ALA A 275 2.69 13.44 3.71
CA ALA A 275 3.47 13.41 2.45
C ALA A 275 4.73 14.30 2.47
N PRO A 276 4.67 15.59 2.89
CA PRO A 276 5.85 16.46 2.89
C PRO A 276 6.99 16.00 3.81
N TYR A 277 6.70 15.07 4.72
CA TYR A 277 7.68 14.53 5.65
C TYR A 277 8.13 13.12 5.26
N ILE A 278 7.22 12.30 4.72
CA ILE A 278 7.51 10.91 4.38
C ILE A 278 8.30 10.78 3.09
N PHE A 279 8.03 11.60 2.08
CA PHE A 279 8.73 11.51 0.80
C PHE A 279 10.24 11.79 0.94
N PRO A 280 10.69 12.88 1.61
CA PRO A 280 12.12 13.10 1.83
C PRO A 280 12.79 11.99 2.65
N VAL A 281 12.08 11.44 3.65
CA VAL A 281 12.58 10.34 4.48
C VAL A 281 12.72 9.05 3.67
N ALA A 282 11.75 8.74 2.83
CA ALA A 282 11.78 7.58 1.94
C ALA A 282 12.87 7.73 0.87
N ALA A 283 13.03 8.93 0.31
CA ALA A 283 14.06 9.24 -0.67
C ALA A 283 15.47 9.05 -0.10
N MET A 284 15.72 9.56 1.12
CA MET A 284 16.96 9.33 1.85
C MET A 284 17.23 7.83 2.04
N SER A 285 16.20 7.07 2.45
CA SER A 285 16.32 5.62 2.61
C SER A 285 16.64 4.92 1.29
N ASP A 286 15.96 5.26 0.19
CA ASP A 286 16.20 4.67 -1.13
C ASP A 286 17.61 4.98 -1.65
N ILE A 287 18.13 6.19 -1.43
CA ILE A 287 19.52 6.55 -1.74
C ILE A 287 20.50 5.61 -1.03
N MET A 288 20.36 5.47 0.29
CA MET A 288 21.25 4.59 1.08
C MET A 288 21.10 3.10 0.70
N ILE A 289 19.89 2.67 0.37
CA ILE A 289 19.63 1.30 -0.10
C ILE A 289 20.36 1.06 -1.42
N TYR A 290 20.28 2.01 -2.36
CA TYR A 290 20.97 1.94 -3.65
C TYR A 290 22.49 1.95 -3.51
N GLU A 291 23.05 2.89 -2.75
CA GLU A 291 24.51 2.93 -2.47
C GLU A 291 25.00 1.59 -1.91
N SER A 292 24.19 0.96 -1.06
CA SER A 292 24.50 -0.32 -0.46
C SER A 292 24.24 -1.52 -1.40
N ALA A 293 23.61 -1.31 -2.55
CA ALA A 293 23.30 -2.32 -3.56
C ALA A 293 24.11 -2.16 -4.86
N GLU A 294 24.86 -1.07 -5.01
CA GLU A 294 25.68 -0.74 -6.19
C GLU A 294 26.63 -1.88 -6.58
N GLU A 295 27.22 -2.56 -5.59
CA GLU A 295 28.11 -3.72 -5.81
C GLU A 295 27.44 -4.92 -6.51
N PHE A 296 26.11 -4.95 -6.59
CA PHE A 296 25.35 -6.02 -7.24
C PHE A 296 25.02 -5.74 -8.70
N GLU A 297 25.59 -4.70 -9.30
CA GLU A 297 25.38 -4.28 -10.70
C GLU A 297 23.89 -3.99 -10.98
N ILE A 298 23.20 -3.39 -10.01
CA ILE A 298 21.83 -2.91 -10.16
C ILE A 298 21.88 -1.48 -10.69
N GLU A 299 21.27 -1.25 -11.85
CA GLU A 299 21.10 0.11 -12.39
C GLU A 299 19.81 0.71 -11.83
N PRO A 300 19.87 1.87 -11.14
CA PRO A 300 18.68 2.50 -10.58
C PRO A 300 17.89 3.16 -11.71
N ALA A 301 16.56 3.15 -11.61
CA ALA A 301 15.70 3.87 -12.54
C ALA A 301 16.11 5.35 -12.68
N SER A 302 15.86 5.95 -13.84
CA SER A 302 16.17 7.38 -14.06
C SER A 302 15.45 8.32 -13.09
N SER A 303 14.26 7.93 -12.61
CA SER A 303 13.51 8.65 -11.59
C SER A 303 13.96 8.38 -10.16
N HIS A 304 14.90 7.44 -9.94
CA HIS A 304 15.35 7.06 -8.61
C HIS A 304 15.90 8.28 -7.83
N PRO A 305 15.59 8.43 -6.54
CA PRO A 305 16.05 9.55 -5.70
C PRO A 305 17.55 9.82 -5.79
N PHE A 306 18.37 8.78 -5.90
CA PHE A 306 19.81 8.90 -6.13
C PHE A 306 20.15 9.72 -7.38
N ASN A 307 19.48 9.46 -8.51
CA ASN A 307 19.72 10.18 -9.77
C ASN A 307 19.10 11.58 -9.80
N ARG A 308 18.27 11.93 -8.80
CA ARG A 308 17.55 13.22 -8.73
C ARG A 308 18.13 14.19 -7.71
N LEU A 309 18.56 13.67 -6.56
CA LEU A 309 18.87 14.48 -5.38
C LEU A 309 20.37 14.50 -5.02
N VAL A 310 21.20 13.71 -5.70
CA VAL A 310 22.66 13.61 -5.52
C VAL A 310 23.36 13.95 -6.83
#